data_AF-A0AAD6LVX8-F1
#
_entry.id   AF-A0AAD6LVX8-F1
#
_cell.length_a   1.000
_cell.length_b   1.000
_cell.length_c   1.000
_cell.angle_alpha   90.00
_cell.angle_beta   90.00
_cell.angle_gamma   90.00
#
_symmetry.space_group_name_H-M   'P 1'
#
loop_
_entity.id
_entity.type
_entity.pdbx_description
1 polymer ?
#
loop_
_entity_poly.entity_id
_entity_poly.type
_entity_poly.pdbx_seq_one_letter_code
_entity_poly.pdbx_strand_id
1 'polypeptide(L)'
;MAFAKAQKSKACYKRFQVKLKRRREGKTDYRARIRLINQDINKYKTPEYRFVLSTSRSRSSASCVNIHMPRIKGSRLASGGYLISLNEEERGESAKKGELPSSSGRGGK
;
A
#
# COMPACT_ATOMS: atom_id res chain seq x y z
N MET A 1 46.02 15.50 19.38
CA MET A 1 44.56 15.34 19.57
C MET A 1 43.84 16.09 18.47
N ALA A 2 42.93 15.44 17.73
CA ALA A 2 42.23 16.09 16.62
C ALA A 2 41.04 16.91 17.12
N PHE A 3 41.05 18.22 16.86
CA PHE A 3 39.96 19.14 17.23
C PHE A 3 38.85 19.07 16.18
N ALA A 4 37.82 18.25 16.42
CA ALA A 4 36.69 18.14 15.52
C ALA A 4 35.70 19.29 15.76
N LYS A 5 35.54 20.20 14.79
CA LYS A 5 34.55 21.28 14.86
C LYS A 5 33.13 20.70 14.85
N ALA A 6 32.32 21.09 15.82
CA ALA A 6 30.91 20.71 15.87
C ALA A 6 30.13 21.25 14.65
N GLN A 7 29.82 20.35 13.71
CA GLN A 7 29.12 20.67 12.45
C GLN A 7 27.66 21.09 12.67
N LYS A 8 26.98 20.49 13.65
CA LYS A 8 25.56 20.74 13.95
C LYS A 8 25.40 21.74 15.10
N SER A 9 25.79 22.99 14.86
CA SER A 9 25.64 24.08 15.84
C SER A 9 24.19 24.59 15.93
N LYS A 10 23.87 25.33 17.00
CA LYS A 10 22.55 25.98 17.17
C LYS A 10 22.18 26.89 15.97
N ALA A 11 23.17 27.54 15.36
CA ALA A 11 22.97 28.38 14.17
C ALA A 11 22.55 27.59 12.92
N CYS A 12 23.05 26.35 12.77
CA CYS A 12 22.65 25.44 11.67
C CYS A 12 21.17 25.07 11.77
N TYR A 13 20.70 24.69 12.96
CA TYR A 13 19.30 24.32 13.18
C TYR A 13 18.31 25.47 12.95
N LYS A 14 18.71 26.73 13.23
CA LYS A 14 17.86 27.92 12.97
C LYS A 14 17.54 28.11 11.48
N ARG A 15 18.41 27.67 10.56
CA ARG A 15 18.24 27.83 9.10
C ARG A 15 17.73 26.57 8.41
N PHE A 16 17.67 25.45 9.13
CA PHE A 16 17.35 24.17 8.54
C PHE A 16 15.84 24.06 8.23
N GLN A 17 15.50 24.06 6.94
CA GLN A 17 14.13 23.85 6.50
C GLN A 17 13.82 22.34 6.40
N VAL A 18 12.95 21.88 7.29
CA VAL A 18 12.57 20.48 7.39
C VAL A 18 11.70 20.06 6.20
N LYS A 19 12.02 18.93 5.58
CA LYS A 19 11.18 18.34 4.52
C LYS A 19 9.88 17.75 5.11
N LEU A 20 8.84 17.63 4.28
CA LEU A 20 7.54 17.06 4.66
C LEU A 20 7.69 15.70 5.38
N LYS A 21 6.83 15.43 6.38
CA LYS A 21 6.91 14.27 7.28
C LYS A 21 7.21 12.94 6.56
N ARG A 22 6.41 12.56 5.57
CA ARG A 22 6.59 11.29 4.83
C ARG A 22 7.86 11.21 3.98
N ARG A 23 8.47 12.35 3.61
CA ARG A 23 9.77 12.37 2.92
C ARG A 23 10.91 12.11 3.90
N ARG A 24 10.79 12.56 5.15
CA ARG A 24 11.73 12.22 6.23
C ARG A 24 11.66 10.74 6.59
N GLU A 25 10.46 10.16 6.58
CA GLU A 25 10.25 8.72 6.78
C GLU A 25 10.62 7.87 5.54
N GLY A 26 10.97 8.49 4.40
CA GLY A 26 11.31 7.77 3.16
C GLY A 26 10.13 7.04 2.49
N LYS A 27 8.89 7.23 2.95
CA LYS A 27 7.71 6.45 2.52
C LYS A 27 7.04 6.99 1.26
N THR A 28 7.39 8.18 0.78
CA THR A 28 6.65 8.83 -0.30
C THR A 28 7.53 9.76 -1.11
N ASP A 29 7.56 9.54 -2.42
CA ASP A 29 8.02 10.55 -3.35
C ASP A 29 6.87 11.50 -3.74
N TYR A 30 7.06 12.79 -3.44
CA TYR A 30 6.09 13.83 -3.74
C TYR A 30 6.08 14.22 -5.22
N ARG A 31 7.18 14.06 -5.96
CA ARG A 31 7.21 14.41 -7.40
C ARG A 31 6.33 13.48 -8.21
N ALA A 32 6.48 12.16 -8.02
CA ALA A 32 5.59 11.17 -8.62
C ALA A 32 4.15 11.33 -8.12
N ARG A 33 3.94 11.56 -6.82
CA ARG A 33 2.60 11.66 -6.23
C ARG A 33 1.75 12.81 -6.80
N ILE A 34 2.35 13.98 -7.07
CA ILE A 34 1.61 15.12 -7.63
C ILE A 34 1.03 14.77 -9.01
N ARG A 35 1.82 14.10 -9.85
CA ARG A 35 1.40 13.67 -11.20
C ARG A 35 0.29 12.62 -11.18
N LEU A 36 0.20 11.82 -10.11
CA LEU A 36 -0.82 10.78 -9.94
C LEU A 36 -2.12 11.26 -9.26
N ILE A 37 -2.14 12.49 -8.73
CA ILE A 37 -3.28 13.04 -7.99
C ILE A 37 -3.94 14.19 -8.77
N ASN A 38 -3.17 14.90 -9.59
CA ASN A 38 -3.65 16.04 -10.34
C ASN A 38 -4.58 15.56 -11.46
N GLN A 39 -5.86 15.77 -11.24
CA GLN A 39 -6.90 15.56 -12.24
C GLN A 39 -7.05 16.81 -13.12
N ASP A 40 -7.42 16.62 -14.39
CA ASP A 40 -7.77 17.72 -15.29
C ASP A 40 -8.92 18.56 -14.73
N ILE A 41 -8.82 19.89 -14.85
CA ILE A 41 -9.80 20.83 -14.31
C ILE A 41 -11.20 20.58 -14.90
N ASN A 42 -11.26 20.14 -16.15
CA ASN A 42 -12.51 19.85 -16.88
C ASN A 42 -13.33 18.72 -16.24
N LYS A 43 -12.70 17.89 -15.40
CA LYS A 43 -13.33 16.75 -14.73
C LYS A 43 -13.89 17.13 -13.34
N TYR A 44 -13.93 18.43 -13.03
CA TYR A 44 -14.52 18.99 -11.81
C TYR A 44 -14.07 18.25 -10.55
N LYS A 45 -15.00 17.92 -9.65
CA LYS A 45 -14.74 17.31 -8.35
C LYS A 45 -14.76 15.77 -8.41
N THR A 46 -14.71 15.19 -9.61
CA THR A 46 -14.67 13.73 -9.72
C THR A 46 -13.33 13.21 -9.18
N PRO A 47 -13.35 12.20 -8.29
CA PRO A 47 -12.13 11.66 -7.72
C PRO A 47 -11.36 10.79 -8.73
N GLU A 48 -10.06 11.03 -8.85
CA GLU A 48 -9.16 10.14 -9.59
C GLU A 48 -8.60 9.06 -8.65
N TYR A 49 -8.94 7.80 -8.92
CA TYR A 49 -8.48 6.66 -8.12
C TYR A 49 -7.07 6.23 -8.54
N ARG A 50 -6.26 5.88 -7.54
CA ARG A 50 -4.91 5.34 -7.77
C ARG A 50 -4.72 4.02 -7.04
N PHE A 51 -4.07 3.08 -7.72
CA PHE A 51 -3.58 1.85 -7.09
C PHE A 51 -2.27 2.14 -6.37
N VAL A 52 -2.25 1.85 -5.08
CA VAL A 52 -1.05 1.92 -4.24
C VAL A 52 -0.65 0.50 -3.92
N LEU A 53 0.45 0.09 -4.54
CA LEU A 53 1.14 -1.16 -4.25
C LEU A 53 2.18 -0.87 -3.18
N SER A 54 2.11 -1.57 -2.05
CA SER A 54 3.20 -1.59 -1.08
C SER A 54 3.59 -3.01 -0.72
N THR A 55 4.88 -3.27 -0.85
CA THR A 55 5.51 -4.55 -0.52
C THR A 55 6.15 -4.41 0.86
N SER A 56 5.69 -5.19 1.84
CA SER A 56 6.37 -5.32 3.12
C SER A 56 7.43 -6.43 3.03
N ARG A 57 8.56 -6.24 3.70
CA ARG A 57 9.67 -7.20 3.71
C ARG A 57 9.46 -8.39 4.67
N SER A 58 8.43 -8.34 5.52
CA SER A 58 8.29 -9.29 6.63
C SER A 58 7.02 -10.14 6.51
N ARG A 59 7.26 -11.46 6.58
CA ARG A 59 6.38 -12.59 6.93
C ARG A 59 5.72 -13.38 5.79
N SER A 60 5.51 -12.76 4.65
CA SER A 60 5.22 -13.42 3.36
C SER A 60 5.47 -12.32 2.32
N SER A 61 5.74 -12.62 1.06
CA SER A 61 5.68 -11.63 -0.03
C SER A 61 4.23 -11.17 -0.25
N ALA A 62 3.60 -10.63 0.80
CA ALA A 62 2.27 -10.09 0.79
C ALA A 62 2.36 -8.69 0.18
N SER A 63 2.04 -8.60 -1.11
CA SER A 63 1.84 -7.31 -1.74
C SER A 63 0.42 -6.85 -1.42
N CYS A 64 0.28 -5.71 -0.76
CA CYS A 64 -1.03 -5.11 -0.54
C CYS A 64 -1.33 -4.15 -1.68
N VAL A 65 -2.50 -4.35 -2.29
CA VAL A 65 -3.03 -3.51 -3.37
C VAL A 65 -4.18 -2.70 -2.78
N ASN A 66 -3.98 -1.39 -2.65
CA ASN A 66 -5.00 -0.50 -2.11
C ASN A 66 -5.45 0.50 -3.17
N ILE A 67 -6.75 0.72 -3.29
CA ILE A 67 -7.31 1.78 -4.12
C ILE A 67 -7.54 3.00 -3.24
N HIS A 68 -6.90 4.11 -3.59
CA HIS A 68 -7.00 5.36 -2.85
C HIS A 68 -7.70 6.44 -3.65
N MET A 69 -8.58 7.17 -2.98
CA MET A 69 -9.20 8.40 -3.46
C MET A 69 -8.56 9.62 -2.79
N PRO A 70 -8.00 10.59 -3.53
CA PRO A 70 -7.47 11.82 -2.95
C PRO A 70 -8.60 12.75 -2.45
N ARG A 71 -8.40 13.34 -1.27
CA ARG A 71 -9.22 14.44 -0.73
C ARG A 71 -8.28 15.47 -0.10
N ILE A 72 -8.78 16.70 0.06
CA ILE A 72 -8.03 17.82 0.67
C ILE A 72 -7.51 17.45 2.08
N LYS A 73 -8.35 16.79 2.89
CA LYS A 73 -7.99 16.36 4.26
C LYS A 73 -7.05 15.15 4.31
N GLY A 74 -6.82 14.46 3.19
CA GLY A 74 -6.05 13.22 3.12
C GLY A 74 -6.70 12.17 2.21
N SER A 75 -5.92 11.19 1.76
CA SER A 75 -6.45 10.12 0.89
C SER A 75 -7.36 9.17 1.66
N ARG A 76 -8.56 8.91 1.15
CA ARG A 76 -9.49 7.88 1.65
C ARG A 76 -9.16 6.55 0.98
N LEU A 77 -9.23 5.46 1.73
CA LEU A 77 -9.15 4.10 1.18
C LEU A 77 -10.53 3.72 0.64
N ALA A 78 -10.60 3.33 -0.64
CA ALA A 78 -11.85 2.94 -1.29
C ALA A 78 -12.05 1.42 -1.16
N SER A 79 -11.03 0.66 -1.51
CA SER A 79 -10.96 -0.79 -1.34
C SER A 79 -9.50 -1.20 -1.14
N GLY A 80 -9.28 -2.36 -0.54
CA GLY A 80 -7.94 -2.90 -0.32
C GLY A 80 -7.98 -4.42 -0.36
N GLY A 81 -6.94 -5.02 -0.92
CA GLY A 81 -6.74 -6.46 -0.96
C GLY A 81 -5.30 -6.81 -0.64
N TYR A 82 -5.11 -8.00 -0.06
CA TYR A 82 -3.78 -8.57 0.17
C TYR A 82 -3.58 -9.68 -0.85
N LEU A 83 -2.57 -9.54 -1.70
CA LEU A 83 -2.09 -10.63 -2.51
C LEU A 83 -1.08 -11.41 -1.67
N ILE A 84 -1.55 -12.47 -1.04
CA ILE A 84 -0.66 -13.46 -0.42
C ILE A 84 -0.20 -14.33 -1.58
N SER A 85 1.08 -14.26 -1.94
CA SER A 85 1.68 -15.31 -2.76
C SER A 85 1.59 -16.60 -1.95
N LEU A 86 0.59 -17.44 -2.24
CA LEU A 86 0.58 -18.80 -1.76
C LEU A 86 1.82 -19.45 -2.36
N ASN A 87 2.76 -19.88 -1.51
CA ASN A 87 3.84 -20.73 -1.96
C ASN A 87 3.18 -21.97 -2.61
N GLU A 88 3.62 -22.36 -3.80
CA GLU A 88 3.00 -23.44 -4.59
C GLU A 88 3.08 -24.82 -3.92
N GLU A 89 3.69 -24.93 -2.73
CA GLU A 89 3.84 -26.16 -1.95
C GLU A 89 2.52 -26.69 -1.36
N GLU A 90 1.45 -25.89 -1.27
CA GLU A 90 0.13 -26.37 -0.78
C GLU A 90 -0.83 -26.89 -1.87
N ARG A 91 -0.39 -26.95 -3.14
CA ARG A 91 -1.18 -27.55 -4.23
C ARG A 91 -1.23 -29.08 -4.20
N GLY A 92 -0.42 -29.73 -3.35
CA GLY A 92 -0.40 -31.19 -3.22
C GLY A 92 -1.45 -31.78 -2.27
N GLU A 93 -1.90 -31.04 -1.26
CA GLU A 93 -2.70 -31.62 -0.17
C GLU A 93 -4.17 -31.17 -0.12
N SER A 94 -4.51 -30.05 -0.77
CA SER A 94 -5.89 -29.52 -0.77
C SER A 94 -6.80 -30.10 -1.86
N ALA A 95 -6.25 -30.86 -2.83
CA ALA A 95 -7.04 -31.50 -3.89
C ALA A 95 -7.82 -32.76 -3.47
N LYS A 96 -7.77 -33.17 -2.19
CA LYS A 96 -8.47 -34.38 -1.68
C LYS A 96 -9.65 -34.12 -0.74
N LYS A 97 -10.11 -32.88 -0.54
CA LYS A 97 -11.28 -32.61 0.31
C LYS A 97 -12.28 -31.70 -0.40
N GLY A 98 -13.07 -32.34 -1.26
CA GLY A 98 -14.17 -31.70 -1.97
C GLY A 98 -15.04 -32.73 -2.67
N GLU A 99 -15.31 -33.87 -2.04
CA GLU A 99 -16.41 -34.73 -2.49
C GLU A 99 -17.72 -34.01 -2.18
N LEU A 100 -18.42 -33.61 -3.24
CA LEU A 100 -19.82 -33.26 -3.23
C LEU A 100 -20.62 -34.49 -2.77
N PRO A 101 -21.49 -34.41 -1.74
CA PRO A 101 -22.46 -35.47 -1.53
C PRO A 101 -23.47 -35.44 -2.68
N SER A 102 -23.38 -36.45 -3.54
CA SER A 102 -24.42 -36.81 -4.49
C SER A 102 -25.63 -37.37 -3.72
N SER A 103 -26.62 -36.53 -3.44
CA SER A 103 -27.94 -37.03 -3.02
C SER A 103 -28.75 -37.40 -4.26
N SER A 104 -28.49 -38.59 -4.80
CA SER A 104 -29.46 -39.30 -5.62
C SER A 104 -30.63 -39.73 -4.73
N GLY A 105 -31.85 -39.49 -5.20
CA GLY A 105 -33.07 -39.65 -4.41
C GLY A 105 -33.47 -41.10 -4.15
N ARG A 106 -34.37 -41.26 -3.17
CA ARG A 106 -35.36 -42.35 -3.14
C ARG A 106 -36.70 -41.75 -2.75
N GLY A 107 -37.65 -41.81 -3.67
CA GLY A 107 -39.07 -41.66 -3.37
C GLY A 107 -39.62 -42.90 -2.70
N GLY A 108 -40.80 -42.75 -2.10
CA GLY A 108 -41.61 -43.87 -1.64
C GLY A 108 -42.73 -43.40 -0.72
N LYS A 109 -43.97 -43.59 -1.19
CA LYS A 109 -45.19 -43.59 -0.39
C LYS A 109 -45.15 -44.67 0.70
#